data_AF-A0A6V7JI97-F1
#
_entry.id   AF-A0A6V7JI97-F1
#
_cell.length_a   1.000
_cell.length_b   1.000
_cell.length_c   1.000
_cell.angle_alpha   90.00
_cell.angle_beta   90.00
_cell.angle_gamma   90.00
#
_symmetry.space_group_name_H-M   'P 1'
#
loop_
_entity.id
_entity.type
_entity.pdbx_description
1 polymer ?
#
loop_
_entity_poly.entity_id
_entity_poly.type
_entity_poly.pdbx_seq_one_letter_code
_entity_poly.pdbx_strand_id
1 'polypeptide(L)'
;GEKNFHIFYYMYDGLEADNRLEEFHLDHLSRGSHRYLTDNHQPTKAHIDKFYEIKNGFKVLGFRDNEVDTVYAVLTAILFLGDIEFEEAAGEDNTDNKSVVVNTSPLNK
;
A
#
# COMPACT_ATOMS: atom_id res chain seq x y z
N GLY A 1 17.51 9.51 -6.27
CA GLY A 1 16.12 9.94 -6.42
C GLY A 1 15.45 9.83 -5.07
N GLU A 2 14.54 10.74 -4.75
CA GLU A 2 13.75 10.66 -3.52
C GLU A 2 12.76 9.50 -3.63
N LYS A 3 12.66 8.70 -2.56
CA LYS A 3 11.67 7.62 -2.44
C LYS A 3 10.30 8.25 -2.11
N ASN A 4 9.22 7.50 -2.30
CA ASN A 4 7.92 7.91 -1.77
C ASN A 4 7.97 7.94 -0.22
N PHE A 5 6.87 8.32 0.44
CA PHE A 5 6.81 8.42 1.90
C PHE A 5 7.24 7.10 2.57
N HIS A 6 8.23 7.19 3.46
CA HIS A 6 8.83 6.02 4.11
C HIS A 6 7.84 5.16 4.89
N ILE A 7 6.76 5.76 5.39
CA ILE A 7 5.73 5.05 6.16
C ILE A 7 5.10 3.90 5.38
N PHE A 8 4.95 4.00 4.05
CA PHE A 8 4.38 2.90 3.27
C PHE A 8 5.27 1.65 3.32
N TYR A 9 6.58 1.83 3.20
CA TYR A 9 7.54 0.73 3.28
C TYR A 9 7.64 0.14 4.69
N TYR A 10 7.65 1.01 5.72
CA TYR A 10 7.71 0.56 7.11
C TYR A 10 6.45 -0.20 7.50
N MET A 11 5.28 0.32 7.14
CA MET A 11 4.00 -0.33 7.38
C MET A 11 3.93 -1.69 6.68
N TYR A 12 4.30 -1.79 5.40
CA TYR A 12 4.22 -3.05 4.66
C TYR A 12 5.15 -4.11 5.25
N ASP A 13 6.45 -3.79 5.39
CA ASP A 13 7.44 -4.72 5.92
C ASP A 13 7.15 -5.09 7.38
N GLY A 14 6.62 -4.14 8.16
CA GLY A 14 6.22 -4.34 9.54
C GLY A 14 4.98 -5.21 9.72
N LEU A 15 3.94 -5.00 8.90
CA LEU A 15 2.75 -5.86 8.87
C LEU A 15 3.09 -7.27 8.38
N GLU A 16 4.01 -7.40 7.42
CA GLU A 16 4.53 -8.70 6.98
C GLU A 16 5.26 -9.42 8.12
N ALA A 17 6.14 -8.72 8.85
CA ALA A 17 6.83 -9.28 10.01
C ALA A 17 5.86 -9.69 11.14
N ASP A 18 4.77 -8.93 11.33
CA ASP A 18 3.71 -9.24 12.30
C ASP A 18 2.74 -10.35 11.79
N ASN A 19 2.85 -10.82 10.53
CA ASN A 19 1.89 -11.71 9.85
C ASN A 19 0.45 -11.15 9.79
N ARG A 20 0.33 -9.84 9.57
CA ARG A 20 -0.95 -9.09 9.58
C ARG A 20 -1.32 -8.48 8.23
N LEU A 21 -0.61 -8.81 7.15
CA LEU A 21 -0.90 -8.26 5.81
C LEU A 21 -2.36 -8.53 5.39
N GLU A 22 -2.86 -9.74 5.62
CA GLU A 22 -4.21 -10.14 5.24
C GLU A 22 -5.30 -9.31 5.94
N GLU A 23 -5.05 -8.82 7.15
CA GLU A 23 -5.99 -7.94 7.88
C GLU A 23 -6.26 -6.63 7.13
N PHE A 24 -5.34 -6.24 6.25
CA PHE A 24 -5.41 -5.02 5.44
C PHE A 24 -5.52 -5.31 3.94
N HIS A 25 -5.85 -6.55 3.55
CA HIS A 25 -5.95 -6.99 2.16
C HIS A 25 -4.64 -6.92 1.37
N LEU A 26 -3.49 -6.89 2.05
CA LEU A 26 -2.17 -6.92 1.42
C LEU A 26 -1.67 -8.36 1.27
N ASP A 27 -0.73 -8.57 0.34
CA ASP A 27 -0.10 -9.87 0.12
C ASP A 27 1.41 -9.76 -0.12
N HIS A 28 2.18 -10.72 0.37
CA HIS A 28 3.64 -10.76 0.20
C HIS A 28 4.07 -10.76 -1.27
N LEU A 29 3.32 -11.39 -2.18
CA LEU A 29 3.66 -11.45 -3.60
C LEU A 29 3.36 -10.13 -4.33
N SER A 30 2.39 -9.37 -3.85
CA SER A 30 1.94 -8.10 -4.44
C SER A 30 2.73 -6.87 -4.00
N ARG A 31 3.71 -7.02 -3.10
CA ARG A 31 4.52 -5.87 -2.62
C ARG A 31 5.16 -5.09 -3.77
N GLY A 32 5.70 -5.79 -4.77
CA GLY A 32 6.35 -5.18 -5.93
C GLY A 32 5.39 -4.63 -6.99
N SER A 33 4.08 -4.91 -6.89
CA SER A 33 3.09 -4.34 -7.81
C SER A 33 2.55 -2.98 -7.36
N HIS A 34 2.72 -2.63 -6.07
CA HIS A 34 2.24 -1.36 -5.56
C HIS A 34 3.07 -0.18 -6.09
N ARG A 35 2.44 0.74 -6.83
CA ARG A 35 3.12 1.87 -7.48
C ARG A 35 3.83 2.78 -6.49
N TYR A 36 3.25 2.94 -5.30
CA TYR A 36 3.82 3.77 -4.24
C TYR A 36 4.93 3.09 -3.46
N LEU A 37 5.17 1.79 -3.68
CA LEU A 37 6.35 1.07 -3.20
C LEU A 37 7.40 1.02 -4.32
N THR A 38 8.02 2.15 -4.60
CA THR A 38 9.03 2.29 -5.68
C THR A 38 10.33 1.49 -5.45
N ASP A 39 10.38 0.71 -4.38
CA ASP A 39 11.57 -0.03 -3.95
C ASP A 39 11.30 -1.53 -4.03
N ASN A 40 11.74 -2.16 -5.13
CA ASN A 40 11.63 -3.60 -5.35
C ASN A 40 12.54 -4.43 -4.43
N HIS A 41 13.15 -3.82 -3.41
CA HIS A 41 13.94 -4.54 -2.42
C HIS A 41 13.04 -5.30 -1.45
N GLN A 42 13.50 -6.50 -1.09
CA GLN A 42 12.90 -7.33 -0.06
C GLN A 42 12.75 -6.58 1.28
N PRO A 43 11.82 -7.00 2.15
CA PRO A 43 11.65 -6.42 3.46
C PRO A 43 12.98 -6.28 4.20
N THR A 44 13.24 -5.10 4.75
CA THR A 44 14.51 -4.86 5.45
C THR A 44 14.30 -4.79 6.95
N LYS A 45 15.27 -5.33 7.71
CA LYS A 45 15.27 -5.19 9.18
C LYS A 45 15.16 -3.73 9.62
N ALA A 46 15.79 -2.80 8.89
CA ALA A 46 15.72 -1.38 9.19
C ALA A 46 14.28 -0.81 9.06
N HIS A 47 13.52 -1.26 8.06
CA HIS A 47 12.12 -0.86 7.92
C HIS A 47 11.24 -1.41 9.05
N ILE A 48 11.45 -2.68 9.41
CA ILE A 48 10.74 -3.33 10.52
C ILE A 48 11.04 -2.64 11.86
N ASP A 49 12.31 -2.32 12.13
CA ASP A 49 12.70 -1.61 13.35
C ASP A 49 12.04 -0.22 13.40
N LYS A 50 11.97 0.50 12.26
CA LYS A 50 11.28 1.79 12.17
C LYS A 50 9.77 1.68 12.32
N PHE A 51 9.15 0.61 11.82
CA PHE A 51 7.74 0.33 12.06
C PHE A 51 7.44 0.19 13.56
N TYR A 52 8.24 -0.56 14.29
CA TYR A 52 8.07 -0.72 15.74
C TYR A 52 8.33 0.58 16.51
N GLU A 53 9.28 1.42 16.07
CA GLU A 53 9.50 2.75 16.63
C GLU A 53 8.25 3.62 16.49
N ILE A 54 7.63 3.64 15.32
CA ILE A 54 6.39 4.39 15.04
C ILE A 54 5.21 3.82 15.85
N LYS A 55 5.05 2.48 15.88
CA LYS A 55 4.03 1.79 16.68
C LYS A 55 4.16 2.13 18.16
N ASN A 56 5.38 2.21 18.69
CA ASN A 56 5.64 2.68 20.04
C ASN A 56 5.34 4.18 20.21
N GLY A 57 5.65 5.00 19.23
CA GLY A 57 5.28 6.42 19.20
C GLY A 57 3.78 6.64 19.37
N PHE A 58 2.94 5.88 18.66
CA PHE A 58 1.49 5.92 18.83
C PHE A 58 1.05 5.57 20.26
N LYS A 59 1.64 4.54 20.86
CA LYS A 59 1.35 4.17 22.26
C LYS A 59 1.70 5.28 23.24
N VAL A 60 2.86 5.93 23.08
CA VAL A 60 3.28 7.07 23.91
C VAL A 60 2.31 8.24 23.79
N LEU A 61 1.75 8.45 22.59
CA LEU A 61 0.73 9.48 22.34
C LEU A 61 -0.68 9.10 22.86
N GLY A 62 -0.86 7.89 23.38
CA GLY A 62 -2.12 7.42 23.94
C GLY A 62 -3.11 6.85 22.92
N PHE A 63 -2.66 6.51 21.71
CA PHE A 63 -3.51 5.81 20.74
C PHE A 63 -3.79 4.39 21.23
N ARG A 64 -5.04 3.96 21.07
CA ARG A 64 -5.46 2.57 21.26
C ARG A 64 -5.07 1.73 20.04
N ASP A 65 -4.92 0.42 20.23
CA ASP A 65 -4.51 -0.48 19.14
C ASP A 65 -5.45 -0.39 17.93
N ASN A 66 -6.77 -0.27 18.15
CA ASN A 66 -7.76 -0.12 17.06
C ASN A 66 -7.65 1.23 16.31
N GLU A 67 -7.17 2.29 16.97
CA GLU A 67 -6.92 3.58 16.32
C GLU A 67 -5.66 3.50 15.45
N VAL A 68 -4.64 2.78 15.91
CA VAL A 68 -3.45 2.47 15.11
C VAL A 68 -3.79 1.61 13.90
N ASP A 69 -4.62 0.58 14.07
CA ASP A 69 -5.11 -0.23 12.96
C ASP A 69 -5.92 0.62 11.95
N THR A 70 -6.68 1.60 12.43
CA THR A 70 -7.37 2.56 11.53
C THR A 70 -6.37 3.37 10.70
N VAL A 71 -5.25 3.79 11.28
CA VAL A 71 -4.17 4.48 10.54
C VAL A 71 -3.59 3.56 9.46
N TYR A 72 -3.32 2.30 9.78
CA TYR A 72 -2.85 1.32 8.80
C TYR A 72 -3.86 1.09 7.67
N ALA A 73 -5.16 1.00 7.99
CA ALA A 73 -6.20 0.87 6.98
C ALA A 73 -6.24 2.07 6.01
N VAL A 74 -6.10 3.29 6.53
CA VAL A 74 -6.05 4.50 5.69
C VAL A 74 -4.80 4.50 4.80
N LEU A 75 -3.64 4.15 5.34
CA LEU A 75 -2.40 4.07 4.57
C LEU A 75 -2.48 3.00 3.47
N THR A 76 -3.04 1.84 3.76
CA THR A 76 -3.27 0.77 2.79
C THR A 76 -4.28 1.20 1.72
N ALA A 77 -5.33 1.92 2.08
CA ALA A 77 -6.27 2.47 1.09
C ALA A 77 -5.60 3.46 0.13
N ILE A 78 -4.69 4.30 0.63
CA ILE A 78 -3.89 5.21 -0.21
C ILE A 78 -2.96 4.41 -1.13
N LEU A 79 -2.38 3.30 -0.63
CA LEU A 79 -1.56 2.41 -1.44
C LEU A 79 -2.34 1.86 -2.63
N PHE A 80 -3.53 1.28 -2.38
CA PHE A 80 -4.40 0.76 -3.43
C PHE A 80 -4.91 1.84 -4.39
N LEU A 81 -5.20 3.04 -3.89
CA LEU A 81 -5.58 4.17 -4.75
C LEU A 81 -4.46 4.52 -5.75
N GLY A 82 -3.21 4.36 -5.33
CA GLY A 82 -2.04 4.53 -6.17
C GLY A 82 -1.92 3.51 -7.30
N ASP A 83 -2.58 2.35 -7.19
CA ASP A 83 -2.50 1.26 -8.16
C ASP A 83 -3.61 1.31 -9.22
N ILE A 84 -4.63 2.17 -9.01
CA ILE A 84 -5.70 2.34 -9.99
C ILE A 84 -5.11 2.92 -11.29
N GLU A 85 -5.40 2.24 -12.39
CA GLU A 85 -5.05 2.66 -13.74
C GLU A 85 -6.30 2.98 -14.55
N PHE A 86 -6.21 4.05 -15.32
CA PHE A 86 -7.27 4.50 -16.20
C PHE A 86 -6.74 4.46 -17.64
N GLU A 87 -7.50 3.81 -18.52
CA GLU A 87 -7.27 3.83 -19.97
C GLU A 87 -8.38 4.61 -20.66
N GLU A 88 -8.07 5.12 -21.86
CA GLU A 88 -9.05 5.76 -22.73
C GLU A 88 -10.01 4.71 -23.30
N ALA A 89 -11.32 4.98 -23.24
CA ALA A 89 -12.31 4.11 -23.84
C ALA A 89 -12.34 4.36 -25.35
N ALA A 90 -11.95 3.37 -26.17
CA ALA A 90 -12.03 3.49 -27.62
C ALA A 90 -13.51 3.57 -28.08
N GLY A 91 -13.97 4.77 -28.43
CA GLY A 91 -15.20 5.00 -29.18
C GLY A 91 -14.95 5.00 -30.69
N GLU A 92 -16.02 4.86 -31.51
CA GLU A 92 -15.93 4.88 -32.99
C GLU A 92 -15.36 6.19 -33.56
N ASP A 93 -15.33 7.25 -32.77
CA ASP A 93 -14.73 8.55 -33.11
C ASP A 93 -14.15 9.09 -31.79
N ASN A 94 -12.84 9.39 -31.72
CA ASN A 94 -12.10 9.80 -30.49
C ASN A 94 -12.52 11.20 -29.95
N THR A 95 -13.81 11.51 -30.00
CA THR A 95 -14.45 12.74 -29.51
C THR A 95 -15.15 12.54 -28.17
N ASP A 96 -15.19 11.29 -27.70
CA ASP A 96 -15.80 10.83 -26.47
C ASP A 96 -14.72 10.67 -25.39
N ASN A 97 -14.52 11.70 -24.54
CA ASN A 97 -13.56 11.70 -23.44
C ASN A 97 -13.98 10.74 -22.29
N LYS A 98 -14.13 9.44 -22.58
CA LYS A 98 -14.43 8.40 -21.60
C LYS A 98 -13.14 7.72 -21.14
N SER A 99 -13.07 7.46 -19.84
CA SER A 99 -12.01 6.64 -19.25
C SER A 99 -12.61 5.38 -18.62
N VAL A 100 -11.89 4.27 -18.73
CA VAL A 100 -12.23 2.99 -18.12
C VAL A 100 -11.17 2.63 -17.08
N VAL A 101 -11.60 2.08 -15.95
CA VAL A 101 -10.69 1.52 -14.95
C VAL A 101 -10.17 0.18 -15.46
N VAL A 102 -8.86 0.02 -15.51
CA VAL A 102 -8.22 -1.23 -15.89
C VAL A 102 -7.96 -2.03 -14.62
N ASN A 103 -8.45 -3.27 -14.58
CA ASN A 103 -8.02 -4.20 -13.54
C ASN A 103 -6.79 -4.96 -14.04
N THR A 104 -5.62 -4.55 -13.57
CA THR A 104 -4.34 -5.16 -13.95
C THR A 104 -4.00 -6.43 -13.17
N SER A 105 -4.73 -6.73 -12.10
CA SER A 105 -4.58 -7.99 -11.36
C SER A 105 -5.41 -9.09 -12.00
N PRO A 106 -4.80 -10.13 -12.60
CA PRO A 106 -5.56 -11.27 -13.09
C PRO A 106 -6.26 -11.93 -11.91
N LEU A 107 -7.57 -12.18 -12.04
CA LEU A 107 -8.34 -13.05 -11.16
C LEU A 107 -7.72 -14.46 -11.18
N ASN A 108 -6.70 -14.70 -10.37
CA ASN A 108 -6.31 -16.06 -10.05
C ASN A 108 -7.30 -16.60 -9.02
N LYS A 109 -8.11 -17.55 -9.51
CA LYS A 109 -9.07 -18.36 -8.76
C LYS A 109 -8.38 -19.34 -7.84
#